data_AF-A0A0B7BYS1-F1
#
_entry.id   AF-A0A0B7BYS1-F1
#
_cell.length_a   1.000
_cell.length_b   1.000
_cell.length_c   1.000
_cell.angle_alpha   90.00
_cell.angle_beta   90.00
_cell.angle_gamma   90.00
#
_symmetry.space_group_name_H-M   'P 1'
#
loop_
_entity.id
_entity.type
_entity.pdbx_description
1 polymer ?
#
loop_
_entity_poly.entity_id
_entity_poly.type
_entity_poly.pdbx_seq_one_letter_code
_entity_poly.pdbx_strand_id
1 'polypeptide(L)'
;AEAIIKALSDSLERNPGSEESILQEILRLASDEGLILPLRNNPGTTSISQSSSSLNMQLDSMDQLIEGKWTSLSLSIQKHITAELLKLPPLGQNQRWSWAVIERRLELVGGLRSLVNDDEAWVIYQSVRAQQLEQLFSSLLPDSDSENVNYKEFCCNCGVVADKIMEMIEEDFSVLCTGVFKKIGGMYHILHDLYLDKYSDEMSLLVEE
;
A
#
# COMPACT_ATOMS: atom_id res chain seq x y z
N ALA A 1 -14.32 -24.20 -0.17
CA ALA A 1 -13.92 -22.83 0.21
C ALA A 1 -13.98 -22.61 1.72
N GLU A 2 -15.11 -22.83 2.39
CA GLU A 2 -15.25 -22.52 3.83
C GLU A 2 -14.20 -23.20 4.74
N ALA A 3 -14.05 -24.52 4.64
CA ALA A 3 -13.10 -25.27 5.46
C ALA A 3 -11.64 -24.80 5.27
N ILE A 4 -11.30 -24.38 4.04
CA ILE A 4 -9.99 -23.84 3.68
C ILE A 4 -9.79 -22.48 4.34
N ILE A 5 -10.72 -21.54 4.13
CA ILE A 5 -10.62 -20.20 4.72
C ILE A 5 -10.58 -20.28 6.24
N LYS A 6 -11.41 -21.15 6.85
CA LYS A 6 -11.36 -21.41 8.29
C LYS A 6 -10.00 -21.94 8.72
N ALA A 7 -9.44 -22.94 8.03
CA ALA A 7 -8.14 -23.50 8.37
C ALA A 7 -7.02 -22.46 8.27
N LEU A 8 -7.06 -21.58 7.26
CA LEU A 8 -6.10 -20.49 7.09
C LEU A 8 -6.24 -19.43 8.21
N SER A 9 -7.46 -19.03 8.56
CA SER A 9 -7.71 -18.14 9.71
C SER A 9 -7.22 -18.75 11.02
N ASP A 10 -7.59 -20.01 11.30
CA ASP A 10 -7.15 -20.73 12.51
C ASP A 10 -5.61 -20.92 12.53
N SER A 11 -4.97 -21.01 11.36
CA SER A 11 -3.50 -21.07 11.24
C SER A 11 -2.86 -19.74 11.61
N LEU A 12 -3.41 -18.62 11.11
CA LEU A 12 -2.92 -17.28 11.40
C LEU A 12 -3.06 -16.93 12.89
N GLU A 13 -4.22 -17.25 13.48
CA GLU A 13 -4.47 -17.02 14.92
C GLU A 13 -3.49 -17.79 15.80
N ARG A 14 -3.10 -19.00 15.39
CA ARG A 14 -2.12 -19.83 16.12
C ARG A 14 -0.68 -19.39 15.88
N ASN A 15 -0.38 -18.77 14.75
CA ASN A 15 0.97 -18.37 14.36
C ASN A 15 0.99 -16.92 13.83
N PRO A 16 0.87 -15.91 14.71
CA PRO A 16 1.05 -14.51 14.32
C PRO A 16 2.43 -14.30 13.67
N GLY A 17 2.51 -13.51 12.59
CA GLY A 17 3.74 -13.35 11.80
C GLY A 17 3.85 -14.28 10.59
N SER A 18 2.88 -15.17 10.37
CA SER A 18 2.83 -16.06 9.21
C SER A 18 2.02 -15.51 8.02
N GLU A 19 1.62 -14.24 8.06
CA GLU A 19 0.71 -13.61 7.08
C GLU A 19 1.18 -13.78 5.63
N GLU A 20 2.46 -13.58 5.35
CA GLU A 20 3.02 -13.78 4.00
C GLU A 20 3.02 -15.24 3.58
N SER A 21 3.30 -16.17 4.50
CA SER A 21 3.24 -17.61 4.20
C SER A 21 1.81 -18.04 3.88
N ILE A 22 0.84 -17.51 4.63
CA ILE A 22 -0.58 -17.75 4.41
C ILE A 22 -1.03 -17.13 3.08
N LEU A 23 -0.55 -15.93 2.74
CA LEU A 23 -0.81 -15.34 1.44
C LEU A 23 -0.28 -16.21 0.30
N GLN A 24 0.95 -16.70 0.39
CA GLN A 24 1.51 -17.60 -0.61
C GLN A 24 0.69 -18.90 -0.73
N GLU A 25 0.21 -19.44 0.39
CA GLU A 25 -0.67 -20.61 0.36
C GLU A 25 -2.02 -20.31 -0.30
N ILE A 26 -2.62 -19.16 -0.02
CA ILE A 26 -3.86 -18.70 -0.69
C ILE A 26 -3.65 -18.60 -2.20
N LEU A 27 -2.55 -17.96 -2.64
CA LEU A 27 -2.23 -17.79 -4.06
C LEU A 27 -1.96 -19.12 -4.75
N ARG A 28 -1.26 -20.04 -4.07
CA ARG A 28 -1.03 -21.40 -4.56
C ARG A 28 -2.36 -22.14 -4.72
N LEU A 29 -3.25 -22.09 -3.74
CA LEU A 29 -4.58 -22.71 -3.84
C LEU A 29 -5.43 -22.09 -4.97
N ALA A 30 -5.33 -20.79 -5.19
CA ALA A 30 -6.00 -20.13 -6.31
C ALA A 30 -5.45 -20.58 -7.67
N SER A 31 -4.13 -20.72 -7.78
CA SER A 31 -3.44 -21.15 -9.00
C SER A 31 -3.64 -22.64 -9.31
N ASP A 32 -3.35 -23.51 -8.34
CA ASP A 32 -3.25 -24.95 -8.54
C ASP A 32 -4.62 -25.65 -8.47
N GLU A 33 -5.49 -25.17 -7.58
CA GLU A 33 -6.82 -25.77 -7.32
C GLU A 33 -7.97 -24.95 -7.92
N GLY A 34 -7.66 -23.84 -8.60
CA GLY A 34 -8.67 -22.96 -9.21
C GLY A 34 -9.58 -22.27 -8.20
N LEU A 35 -9.13 -22.09 -6.96
CA LEU A 35 -9.90 -21.42 -5.91
C LEU A 35 -10.18 -19.95 -6.31
N ILE A 36 -11.45 -19.61 -6.53
CA ILE A 36 -11.86 -18.23 -6.77
C ILE A 36 -11.87 -17.48 -5.44
N LEU A 37 -10.99 -16.50 -5.31
CA LEU A 37 -10.96 -15.61 -4.14
C LEU A 37 -12.16 -14.66 -4.17
N PRO A 38 -12.85 -14.42 -3.04
CA PRO A 38 -13.91 -13.43 -2.95
C PRO A 38 -13.33 -12.00 -2.98
N LEU A 39 -12.80 -11.60 -4.15
CA LEU A 39 -12.35 -10.24 -4.38
C LEU A 39 -13.56 -9.34 -4.55
N ARG A 40 -13.65 -8.30 -3.71
CA ARG A 40 -14.67 -7.27 -3.88
C ARG A 40 -14.34 -6.43 -5.11
N ASN A 41 -15.09 -6.67 -6.19
CA ASN A 41 -15.29 -5.62 -7.17
C ASN A 41 -16.20 -4.58 -6.52
N ASN A 42 -15.61 -3.47 -6.06
CA ASN A 42 -16.39 -2.35 -5.56
C ASN A 42 -17.38 -1.95 -6.67
N PRO A 43 -18.71 -1.90 -6.42
CA PRO A 43 -19.70 -1.61 -7.46
C PRO A 43 -19.67 -0.15 -7.98
N GLY A 44 -18.58 0.58 -7.74
CA GLY A 44 -18.48 2.02 -7.96
C GLY A 44 -18.04 2.49 -9.36
N THR A 45 -17.53 1.64 -10.25
CA THR A 45 -16.90 2.13 -11.50
C THR A 45 -17.28 1.45 -12.80
N THR A 46 -18.25 0.52 -12.83
CA THR A 46 -18.84 0.05 -14.10
C THR A 46 -20.31 -0.31 -13.95
N SER A 47 -21.20 0.63 -14.28
CA SER A 47 -22.60 0.33 -14.60
C SER A 47 -23.16 1.36 -15.59
N ILE A 48 -22.67 1.27 -16.84
CA ILE A 48 -23.55 1.53 -17.98
C ILE A 48 -23.92 0.13 -18.50
N SER A 49 -25.23 -0.13 -18.53
CA SER A 49 -25.88 -1.36 -19.01
C SER A 49 -25.91 -2.55 -18.05
N GLN A 50 -26.55 -2.38 -16.89
CA GLN A 50 -27.30 -3.50 -16.29
C GLN A 50 -28.65 -3.61 -16.98
N SER A 51 -28.73 -4.48 -17.98
CA SER A 51 -29.99 -5.01 -18.49
C SER A 51 -30.65 -5.82 -17.38
N SER A 52 -31.71 -5.25 -16.80
CA SER A 52 -32.88 -5.92 -16.22
C SER A 52 -32.83 -7.46 -16.15
N SER A 53 -32.60 -8.01 -14.96
CA SER A 53 -33.10 -9.31 -14.53
C SER A 53 -33.14 -9.37 -13.00
N SER A 54 -34.36 -9.42 -12.50
CA SER A 54 -34.79 -9.38 -11.10
C SER A 54 -34.44 -10.64 -10.30
N LEU A 55 -34.31 -10.49 -8.97
CA LEU A 55 -34.95 -11.27 -7.88
C LEU A 55 -34.00 -11.35 -6.69
N ASN A 56 -34.51 -11.03 -5.50
CA ASN A 56 -33.83 -11.11 -4.20
C ASN A 56 -32.89 -12.32 -4.11
N MET A 57 -31.59 -12.12 -4.34
CA MET A 57 -30.58 -13.02 -3.79
C MET A 57 -30.45 -12.67 -2.31
N GLN A 58 -31.26 -13.29 -1.46
CA GLN A 58 -30.83 -13.51 -0.09
C GLN A 58 -29.55 -14.34 -0.20
N LEU A 59 -28.39 -13.70 -0.04
CA LEU A 59 -27.12 -14.39 0.17
C LEU A 59 -27.35 -15.45 1.24
N ASP A 60 -27.03 -16.71 0.93
CA ASP A 60 -27.10 -17.80 1.88
C ASP A 60 -26.28 -17.43 3.13
N SER A 61 -26.79 -17.76 4.31
CA SER A 61 -26.11 -17.55 5.58
C SER A 61 -24.68 -18.12 5.60
N MET A 62 -24.45 -19.21 4.86
CA MET A 62 -23.12 -19.79 4.63
C MET A 62 -22.20 -18.88 3.84
N ASP A 63 -22.69 -18.28 2.75
CA ASP A 63 -21.89 -17.39 1.91
C ASP A 63 -21.50 -16.12 2.66
N GLN A 64 -22.42 -15.57 3.46
CA GLN A 64 -22.12 -14.43 4.34
C GLN A 64 -21.05 -14.76 5.38
N LEU A 65 -21.08 -15.98 5.94
CA LEU A 65 -20.07 -16.44 6.90
C LEU A 65 -18.69 -16.60 6.23
N ILE A 66 -18.66 -17.17 5.03
CA ILE A 66 -17.43 -17.33 4.23
C ILE A 66 -16.84 -15.96 3.89
N GLU A 67 -17.68 -15.02 3.42
CA GLU A 67 -17.26 -13.66 3.10
C GLU A 67 -16.73 -12.93 4.35
N GLY A 68 -17.41 -13.06 5.50
CA GLY A 68 -16.96 -12.46 6.75
C GLY A 68 -15.60 -12.97 7.20
N LYS A 69 -15.37 -14.29 7.13
CA LYS A 69 -14.06 -14.89 7.47
C LYS A 69 -12.97 -14.47 6.50
N TRP A 70 -13.27 -14.48 5.20
CA TRP A 70 -12.33 -14.01 4.18
C TRP A 70 -11.94 -12.55 4.37
N THR A 71 -12.93 -11.70 4.68
CA THR A 71 -12.70 -10.27 4.95
C THR A 71 -11.77 -10.10 6.14
N SER A 72 -12.01 -10.80 7.25
CA SER A 72 -11.15 -10.75 8.44
C SER A 72 -9.71 -11.19 8.13
N LEU A 73 -9.56 -12.33 7.44
CA LEU A 73 -8.26 -12.87 7.04
C LEU A 73 -7.50 -11.89 6.13
N SER A 74 -8.16 -11.40 5.09
CA SER A 74 -7.59 -10.45 4.14
C SER A 74 -7.15 -9.17 4.83
N LEU A 75 -7.97 -8.64 5.75
CA LEU A 75 -7.66 -7.41 6.47
C LEU A 75 -6.45 -7.58 7.41
N SER A 76 -6.29 -8.77 8.01
CA SER A 76 -5.10 -9.10 8.81
C SER A 76 -3.83 -9.10 7.96
N ILE A 77 -3.87 -9.75 6.80
CA ILE A 77 -2.72 -9.80 5.88
C ILE A 77 -2.43 -8.40 5.30
N GLN A 78 -3.45 -7.64 4.92
CA GLN A 78 -3.29 -6.26 4.44
C GLN A 78 -2.61 -5.37 5.47
N LYS A 79 -3.01 -5.46 6.76
CA LYS A 79 -2.38 -4.72 7.85
C LYS A 79 -0.91 -5.09 8.00
N HIS A 80 -0.58 -6.38 7.93
CA HIS A 80 0.80 -6.85 7.98
C HIS A 80 1.63 -6.29 6.81
N ILE A 81 1.15 -6.45 5.57
CA ILE A 81 1.82 -5.93 4.38
C ILE A 81 2.04 -4.42 4.47
N THR A 82 1.01 -3.68 4.90
CA THR A 82 1.11 -2.21 5.11
C THR A 82 2.19 -1.87 6.13
N ALA A 83 2.24 -2.60 7.25
CA ALA A 83 3.26 -2.41 8.27
C ALA A 83 4.67 -2.74 7.76
N GLU A 84 4.83 -3.75 6.92
CA GLU A 84 6.12 -4.08 6.31
C GLU A 84 6.55 -3.06 5.26
N LEU A 85 5.62 -2.56 4.43
CA LEU A 85 5.90 -1.48 3.48
C LEU A 85 6.38 -0.20 4.17
N LEU A 86 5.81 0.13 5.34
CA LEU A 86 6.23 1.28 6.15
C LEU A 86 7.66 1.14 6.67
N LYS A 87 8.09 -0.09 7.00
CA LYS A 87 9.41 -0.39 7.58
C LYS A 87 10.51 -0.59 6.54
N LEU A 88 10.18 -0.59 5.24
CA LEU A 88 11.20 -0.77 4.20
C LEU A 88 12.29 0.31 4.34
N PRO A 89 13.58 -0.08 4.30
CA PRO A 89 14.65 0.88 4.41
C PRO A 89 14.69 1.79 3.17
N PRO A 90 15.21 3.02 3.30
CA PRO A 90 15.45 3.88 2.14
C PRO A 90 16.44 3.24 1.17
N LEU A 91 16.48 3.75 -0.07
CA LEU A 91 17.45 3.29 -1.05
C LEU A 91 18.87 3.53 -0.52
N GLY A 92 19.69 2.48 -0.55
CA GLY A 92 21.08 2.57 -0.14
C GLY A 92 21.95 3.19 -1.24
N GLN A 93 23.16 3.61 -0.88
CA GLN A 93 24.16 4.03 -1.88
C GLN A 93 24.67 2.87 -2.76
N ASN A 94 24.40 1.62 -2.36
CA ASN A 94 24.79 0.42 -3.10
C ASN A 94 23.64 -0.05 -4.00
N GLN A 95 23.86 0.00 -5.32
CA GLN A 95 22.85 -0.34 -6.32
C GLN A 95 22.24 -1.75 -6.16
N ARG A 96 23.01 -2.75 -5.70
CA ARG A 96 22.46 -4.10 -5.44
C ARG A 96 21.48 -4.10 -4.28
N TRP A 97 21.77 -3.33 -3.24
CA TRP A 97 20.88 -3.18 -2.10
C TRP A 97 19.61 -2.45 -2.52
N SER A 98 19.75 -1.36 -3.30
CA SER A 98 18.61 -0.59 -3.80
C SER A 98 17.65 -1.47 -4.62
N TRP A 99 18.18 -2.38 -5.43
CA TRP A 99 17.35 -3.29 -6.21
C TRP A 99 16.60 -4.32 -5.35
N ALA A 100 17.23 -4.85 -4.30
CA ALA A 100 16.56 -5.75 -3.36
C ALA A 100 15.40 -5.07 -2.61
N VAL A 101 15.54 -3.78 -2.29
CA VAL A 101 14.46 -2.99 -1.65
C VAL A 101 13.29 -2.79 -2.63
N ILE A 102 13.58 -2.45 -3.89
CA ILE A 102 12.57 -2.27 -4.94
C ILE A 102 11.83 -3.60 -5.21
N GLU A 103 12.58 -4.71 -5.33
CA GLU A 103 11.99 -6.05 -5.50
C GLU A 103 11.09 -6.41 -4.32
N ARG A 104 11.55 -6.17 -3.09
CA ARG A 104 10.75 -6.42 -1.90
C ARG A 104 9.49 -5.55 -1.83
N ARG A 105 9.57 -4.28 -2.22
CA ARG A 105 8.38 -3.42 -2.32
C ARG A 105 7.41 -3.97 -3.35
N LEU A 106 7.90 -4.39 -4.52
CA LEU A 106 7.08 -4.95 -5.58
C LEU A 106 6.37 -6.23 -5.13
N GLU A 107 7.04 -7.11 -4.38
CA GLU A 107 6.44 -8.31 -3.78
C GLU A 107 5.28 -7.95 -2.85
N LEU A 108 5.49 -7.00 -1.93
CA LEU A 108 4.49 -6.55 -0.98
C LEU A 108 3.28 -5.90 -1.68
N VAL A 109 3.53 -5.04 -2.68
CA VAL A 109 2.47 -4.42 -3.49
C VAL A 109 1.71 -5.47 -4.32
N GLY A 110 2.42 -6.44 -4.90
CA GLY A 110 1.82 -7.55 -5.61
C GLY A 110 0.92 -8.40 -4.71
N GLY A 111 1.37 -8.66 -3.47
CA GLY A 111 0.58 -9.31 -2.44
C GLY A 111 -0.68 -8.53 -2.09
N LEU A 112 -0.56 -7.21 -1.90
CA LEU A 112 -1.71 -6.34 -1.62
C LEU A 112 -2.77 -6.39 -2.73
N ARG A 113 -2.34 -6.29 -3.99
CA ARG A 113 -3.21 -6.38 -5.17
C ARG A 113 -3.89 -7.73 -5.36
N SER A 114 -3.38 -8.77 -4.71
CA SER A 114 -4.03 -10.08 -4.73
C SER A 114 -5.16 -10.20 -3.68
N LEU A 115 -5.24 -9.25 -2.74
CA LEU A 115 -6.22 -9.21 -1.66
C LEU A 115 -7.34 -8.20 -1.90
N VAL A 116 -7.05 -7.12 -2.64
CA VAL A 116 -7.98 -6.03 -2.94
C VAL A 116 -7.94 -5.66 -4.42
N ASN A 117 -8.91 -4.86 -4.88
CA ASN A 117 -8.88 -4.36 -6.25
C ASN A 117 -7.75 -3.33 -6.47
N ASP A 118 -7.40 -3.07 -7.73
CA ASP A 118 -6.29 -2.18 -8.11
C ASP A 118 -6.42 -0.76 -7.51
N ASP A 119 -7.64 -0.22 -7.44
CA ASP A 119 -7.89 1.14 -6.96
C ASP A 119 -7.66 1.22 -5.44
N GLU A 120 -8.12 0.22 -4.69
CA GLU A 120 -7.91 0.11 -3.24
C GLU A 120 -6.45 -0.16 -2.88
N ALA A 121 -5.78 -1.05 -3.61
CA ALA A 121 -4.34 -1.30 -3.43
C ALA A 121 -3.53 -0.01 -3.64
N TRP A 122 -3.91 0.79 -4.63
CA TRP A 122 -3.28 2.07 -4.91
C TRP A 122 -3.48 3.08 -3.77
N VAL A 123 -4.71 3.22 -3.25
CA VAL A 123 -4.99 4.11 -2.11
C VAL A 123 -4.17 3.73 -0.88
N ILE A 124 -4.06 2.43 -0.58
CA ILE A 124 -3.22 1.95 0.53
C ILE A 124 -1.74 2.28 0.28
N TYR A 125 -1.25 2.08 -0.95
CA TYR A 125 0.12 2.42 -1.32
C TYR A 125 0.42 3.91 -1.14
N GLN A 126 -0.47 4.79 -1.61
CA GLN A 126 -0.35 6.23 -1.43
C GLN A 126 -0.36 6.62 0.06
N SER A 127 -1.22 5.99 0.86
CA SER A 127 -1.28 6.21 2.31
C SER A 127 0.02 5.84 3.01
N VAL A 128 0.66 4.73 2.62
CA VAL A 128 2.00 4.36 3.12
C VAL A 128 3.02 5.44 2.79
N ARG A 129 3.05 5.91 1.54
CA ARG A 129 4.00 6.95 1.13
C ARG A 129 3.76 8.28 1.84
N ALA A 130 2.50 8.67 2.01
CA ALA A 130 2.14 9.87 2.77
C ALA A 130 2.64 9.78 4.23
N GLN A 131 2.45 8.64 4.90
CA GLN A 131 2.97 8.42 6.26
C GLN A 131 4.49 8.46 6.33
N GLN A 132 5.18 7.89 5.33
CA GLN A 132 6.65 7.95 5.25
C GLN A 132 7.15 9.38 5.06
N LEU A 133 6.46 10.20 4.27
CA LEU A 133 6.78 11.62 4.10
C LEU A 133 6.51 12.43 5.36
N GLU A 134 5.36 12.21 6.01
CA GLU A 134 5.03 12.87 7.27
C GLU A 134 6.04 12.54 8.37
N GLN A 135 6.47 11.28 8.46
CA GLN A 135 7.54 10.87 9.36
C GLN A 135 8.88 11.53 8.99
N LEU A 136 9.20 11.64 7.71
CA LEU A 136 10.40 12.31 7.24
C LEU A 136 10.41 13.79 7.66
N PHE A 137 9.32 14.51 7.39
CA PHE A 137 9.16 15.92 7.74
C PHE A 137 9.22 16.13 9.25
N SER A 138 8.38 15.44 10.02
CA SER A 138 8.36 15.56 11.50
C SER A 138 9.69 15.16 12.17
N SER A 139 10.53 14.35 11.53
CA SER A 139 11.83 13.95 12.08
C SER A 139 12.98 14.91 11.77
N LEU A 140 12.86 15.74 10.72
CA LEU A 140 13.96 16.55 10.20
C LEU A 140 13.66 18.05 10.16
N LEU A 141 12.39 18.42 9.99
CA LEU A 141 11.93 19.80 9.91
C LEU A 141 11.42 20.23 11.29
N PRO A 142 11.62 21.50 11.67
CA PRO A 142 11.06 22.04 12.90
C PRO A 142 9.53 22.08 12.79
N ASP A 143 8.85 21.95 13.94
CA ASP A 143 7.43 22.31 14.03
C ASP A 143 7.27 23.80 13.73
N SER A 144 6.15 24.19 13.10
CA SER A 144 5.85 25.59 12.77
C SER A 144 5.98 26.50 14.00
N ASP A 145 5.48 26.06 15.16
CA ASP A 145 5.46 26.84 16.40
C ASP A 145 6.83 26.93 17.13
N SER A 146 7.95 26.53 16.50
CA SER A 146 9.25 26.45 17.16
C SER A 146 9.94 27.82 17.28
N GLU A 147 9.90 28.43 18.47
CA GLU A 147 10.50 29.75 18.73
C GLU A 147 12.04 29.81 18.61
N ASN A 148 12.75 28.67 18.52
CA ASN A 148 14.22 28.62 18.46
C ASN A 148 14.72 27.68 17.35
N VAL A 149 14.51 28.06 16.09
CA VAL A 149 15.04 27.31 14.94
C VAL A 149 16.53 27.57 14.75
N ASN A 150 17.34 26.52 14.80
CA ASN A 150 18.73 26.56 14.38
C ASN A 150 18.82 26.58 12.84
N TYR A 151 18.91 27.77 12.24
CA TYR A 151 18.90 27.96 10.78
C TYR A 151 19.93 27.10 10.03
N LYS A 152 21.10 26.86 10.61
CA LYS A 152 22.14 26.06 9.96
C LYS A 152 21.71 24.58 9.87
N GLU A 153 21.16 24.07 10.95
CA GLU A 153 20.64 22.71 11.04
C GLU A 153 19.42 22.54 10.14
N PHE A 154 18.50 23.52 10.15
CA PHE A 154 17.37 23.58 9.23
C PHE A 154 17.79 23.47 7.76
N CYS A 155 18.72 24.32 7.29
CA CYS A 155 19.19 24.25 5.90
C CYS A 155 19.83 22.90 5.55
N CYS A 156 20.61 22.31 6.48
CA CYS A 156 21.15 20.96 6.28
C CYS A 156 20.04 19.92 6.17
N ASN A 157 19.05 19.97 7.06
CA ASN A 157 17.94 19.02 7.10
C ASN A 157 17.05 19.13 5.86
N CYS A 158 16.82 20.34 5.32
CA CYS A 158 16.11 20.50 4.04
C CYS A 158 16.83 19.78 2.89
N GLY A 159 18.17 19.82 2.87
CA GLY A 159 18.96 19.04 1.91
C GLY A 159 18.74 17.53 2.07
N VAL A 160 18.76 17.03 3.31
CA VAL A 160 18.51 15.61 3.61
C VAL A 160 17.08 15.20 3.20
N VAL A 161 16.08 16.04 3.47
CA VAL A 161 14.69 15.81 3.04
C VAL A 161 14.60 15.71 1.52
N ALA A 162 15.22 16.64 0.80
CA ALA A 162 15.22 16.63 -0.67
C ALA A 162 15.87 15.35 -1.22
N ASP A 163 17.02 14.94 -0.68
CA ASP A 163 17.69 13.70 -1.08
C ASP A 163 16.80 12.47 -0.84
N LYS A 164 16.11 12.41 0.32
CA LYS A 164 15.22 11.31 0.67
C LYS A 164 13.97 11.27 -0.21
N ILE A 165 13.37 12.41 -0.54
CA ILE A 165 12.26 12.49 -1.49
C ILE A 165 12.69 11.99 -2.86
N MET A 166 13.88 12.37 -3.34
CA MET A 166 14.41 11.90 -4.62
C MET A 166 14.60 10.37 -4.64
N GLU A 167 15.12 9.79 -3.56
CA GLU A 167 15.21 8.33 -3.42
C GLU A 167 13.82 7.66 -3.47
N MET A 168 12.82 8.23 -2.78
CA MET A 168 11.45 7.70 -2.79
C MET A 168 10.79 7.80 -4.17
N ILE A 169 11.04 8.90 -4.91
CA ILE A 169 10.60 9.10 -6.29
C ILE A 169 11.24 8.05 -7.22
N GLU A 170 12.54 7.79 -7.09
CA GLU A 170 13.25 6.79 -7.90
C GLU A 170 12.70 5.38 -7.65
N GLU A 171 12.44 5.05 -6.39
CA GLU A 171 11.84 3.79 -5.98
C GLU A 171 10.43 3.63 -6.58
N ASP A 172 9.57 4.64 -6.41
CA ASP A 172 8.20 4.62 -6.93
C ASP A 172 8.15 4.60 -8.45
N PHE A 173 9.00 5.36 -9.11
CA PHE A 173 9.12 5.32 -10.56
C PHE A 173 9.46 3.91 -11.05
N SER A 174 10.40 3.24 -10.37
CA SER A 174 10.79 1.86 -10.69
C SER A 174 9.63 0.89 -10.49
N VAL A 175 8.90 1.00 -9.37
CA VAL A 175 7.72 0.16 -9.07
C VAL A 175 6.61 0.40 -10.10
N LEU A 176 6.28 1.66 -10.40
CA LEU A 176 5.22 2.02 -11.34
C LEU A 176 5.53 1.56 -12.77
N CYS A 177 6.80 1.64 -13.19
CA CYS A 177 7.24 1.19 -14.52
C CYS A 177 7.08 -0.33 -14.74
N THR A 178 6.96 -1.14 -13.67
CA THR A 178 6.68 -2.58 -13.82
C THR A 178 5.27 -2.87 -14.33
N GLY A 179 4.38 -1.87 -14.34
CA GLY A 179 2.97 -2.05 -14.65
C GLY A 179 2.21 -2.77 -13.53
N VAL A 180 2.76 -2.79 -12.30
CA VAL A 180 2.09 -3.38 -11.14
C VAL A 180 0.74 -2.72 -10.88
N PHE A 181 0.49 -1.47 -11.29
CA PHE A 181 -0.87 -0.92 -11.27
C PHE A 181 -1.36 -0.68 -12.70
N LYS A 182 -2.35 -1.47 -13.14
CA LYS A 182 -2.77 -1.51 -14.56
C LYS A 182 -3.53 -0.25 -15.03
N LYS A 183 -4.17 0.46 -14.11
CA LYS A 183 -5.08 1.58 -14.43
C LYS A 183 -4.48 2.96 -14.16
N ILE A 184 -3.23 3.01 -13.72
CA ILE A 184 -2.61 4.25 -13.29
C ILE A 184 -1.99 4.95 -14.50
N GLY A 185 -2.69 5.98 -14.99
CA GLY A 185 -2.18 6.89 -16.02
C GLY A 185 -1.42 8.06 -15.40
N GLY A 186 -0.51 8.66 -16.16
CA GLY A 186 0.13 9.92 -15.76
C GLY A 186 1.11 9.78 -14.58
N MET A 187 2.02 8.80 -14.63
CA MET A 187 3.03 8.57 -13.60
C MET A 187 3.75 9.84 -13.12
N TYR A 188 4.11 10.76 -14.03
CA TYR A 188 4.73 12.03 -13.66
C TYR A 188 3.82 12.93 -12.82
N HIS A 189 2.53 12.98 -13.14
CA HIS A 189 1.55 13.74 -12.35
C HIS A 189 1.39 13.12 -10.96
N ILE A 190 1.37 11.79 -10.88
CA ILE A 190 1.27 11.10 -9.60
C ILE A 190 2.47 11.35 -8.71
N LEU A 191 3.68 11.25 -9.27
CA LEU A 191 4.91 11.53 -8.51
C LEU A 191 4.95 13.01 -8.08
N HIS A 192 4.45 13.92 -8.92
CA HIS A 192 4.30 15.32 -8.56
C HIS A 192 3.35 15.49 -7.37
N ASP A 193 2.13 14.95 -7.45
CA ASP A 193 1.11 15.11 -6.41
C ASP A 193 1.51 14.43 -5.08
N LEU A 194 2.20 13.29 -5.17
CA LEU A 194 2.59 12.52 -3.98
C LEU A 194 3.75 13.19 -3.24
N TYR A 195 4.68 13.81 -3.96
CA TYR A 195 5.96 14.28 -3.40
C TYR A 195 6.15 15.79 -3.47
N LEU A 196 5.98 16.38 -4.65
CA LEU A 196 6.36 17.77 -4.91
C LEU A 196 5.34 18.73 -4.34
N ASP A 197 4.04 18.46 -4.52
CA ASP A 197 2.98 19.26 -3.90
C ASP A 197 3.08 19.19 -2.37
N LYS A 198 3.27 17.98 -1.82
CA LYS A 198 3.45 17.78 -0.38
C LYS A 198 4.66 18.50 0.19
N TYR A 199 5.80 18.43 -0.49
CA TYR A 199 7.00 19.16 -0.07
C TYR A 199 6.78 20.67 -0.17
N SER A 200 6.11 21.16 -1.21
CA SER A 200 5.79 22.58 -1.37
C SER A 200 4.87 23.08 -0.25
N ASP A 201 3.81 22.33 0.07
CA ASP A 201 2.91 22.64 1.19
C ASP A 201 3.69 22.76 2.51
N GLU A 202 4.53 21.77 2.82
CA GLU A 202 5.32 21.73 4.05
C GLU A 202 6.30 22.91 4.14
N MET A 203 7.02 23.21 3.06
CA MET A 203 7.94 24.35 3.03
C MET A 203 7.21 25.69 3.16
N SER A 204 5.98 25.79 2.65
CA SER A 204 5.18 27.02 2.72
C SER A 204 4.73 27.29 4.15
N LEU A 205 4.32 26.25 4.89
CA LEU A 205 3.98 26.35 6.31
C LEU A 205 5.14 26.89 7.16
N LEU A 206 6.39 26.57 6.78
CA LEU A 206 7.58 27.02 7.50
C LEU A 206 8.04 28.45 7.15
N VAL A 207 7.49 29.04 6.08
CA VAL A 207 7.88 30.37 5.57
C VAL A 207 6.80 31.42 5.81
N GLU A 208 5.54 31.02 6.00
CA GLU A 208 4.40 31.93 6.26
C GLU A 208 4.29 32.43 7.71
N GLU A 209 5.33 32.20 8.54
CA GLU A 209 5.56 32.82 9.85
C GLU A 209 6.76 33.80 9.83
#